data_AF-P0CY45-F1
#
_entry.id   AF-P0CY45-F1
#
_cell.length_a   1.000
_cell.length_b   1.000
_cell.length_c   1.000
_cell.angle_alpha   90.00
_cell.angle_beta   90.00
_cell.angle_gamma   90.00
#
_symmetry.space_group_name_H-M   'P 1'
#
loop_
_entity.id
_entity.type
_entity.pdbx_description
1 polymer ?
#
loop_
_entity_poly.entity_id
_entity_poly.type
_entity_poly.pdbx_seq_one_letter_code
_entity_poly.pdbx_strand_id
1 'polypeptide(L)'
;MNSLFLINESFTNGYISSVLDIISILAIFCGISVIVNKNPIISVLFLIGLFASVSSYLILLGLSFIGLAYLIVYIGAISILFLFILMLINIRISELQSNTNNSIPLTIILGISLSYSLFQLLPYDIAILSNFSSNINNNLYNLSMNKQNNGNFGINTTPAVSLQPKNNDLLFVTSKIWDGNLAESNHITTIGNVMYSNYSIWLFLASFILLLAMVGSIVIIMKSNASWGGALPNTRETKTEGR
;
A
#
# COMPACT_ATOMS: atom_id res chain seq x y z
N MET A 1 8.96 45.47 -28.08
CA MET A 1 8.40 44.27 -28.73
C MET A 1 8.87 43.02 -27.99
N ASN A 2 8.51 42.87 -26.72
CA ASN A 2 8.82 41.65 -25.98
C ASN A 2 7.50 41.12 -25.45
N SER A 3 6.73 40.46 -26.32
CA SER A 3 5.69 39.55 -25.87
C SER A 3 6.39 38.52 -25.00
N LEU A 4 6.27 38.69 -23.69
CA LEU A 4 6.76 37.75 -22.70
C LEU A 4 6.06 36.44 -23.03
N PHE A 5 6.82 35.52 -23.63
CA PHE A 5 6.37 34.17 -23.88
C PHE A 5 6.14 33.56 -22.50
N LEU A 6 4.92 33.69 -21.99
CA LEU A 6 4.37 32.75 -21.04
C LEU A 6 4.34 31.42 -21.78
N ILE A 7 5.50 30.76 -21.86
CA ILE A 7 5.57 29.32 -22.01
C ILE A 7 4.97 28.85 -20.70
N ASN A 8 3.66 28.74 -20.74
CA ASN A 8 2.81 28.17 -19.73
C ASN A 8 3.59 27.05 -19.04
N GLU A 9 3.80 27.16 -17.74
CA GLU A 9 4.47 26.20 -16.85
C GLU A 9 3.73 24.85 -16.78
N SER A 10 3.04 24.46 -17.85
CA SER A 10 2.36 23.19 -18.06
C SER A 10 3.34 22.01 -18.05
N PHE A 11 4.63 22.23 -18.31
CA PHE A 11 5.60 21.12 -18.37
C PHE A 11 6.07 20.62 -17.01
N THR A 12 6.01 21.41 -15.94
CA THR A 12 6.62 21.01 -14.66
C THR A 12 5.59 20.75 -13.56
N ASN A 13 4.53 21.57 -13.47
CA ASN A 13 3.64 21.48 -12.31
C ASN A 13 2.63 20.31 -12.40
N GLY A 14 2.34 19.81 -13.61
CA GLY A 14 1.43 18.67 -13.83
C GLY A 14 2.09 17.29 -13.91
N TYR A 15 3.42 17.22 -14.02
CA TYR A 15 4.11 15.94 -14.21
C TYR A 15 4.05 15.07 -12.95
N ILE A 16 4.15 15.64 -11.74
CA ILE A 16 4.12 14.81 -10.51
C ILE A 16 2.76 14.15 -10.28
N SER A 17 1.64 14.86 -10.51
CA SER A 17 0.31 14.30 -10.32
C SER A 17 -0.02 13.26 -11.38
N SER A 18 0.24 13.56 -12.66
CA SER A 18 0.00 12.61 -13.75
C SER A 18 0.86 11.34 -13.62
N VAL A 19 2.11 11.45 -13.16
CA VAL A 19 2.96 10.26 -12.94
C VAL A 19 2.45 9.42 -11.78
N LEU A 20 1.94 10.02 -10.69
CA LEU A 20 1.31 9.29 -9.58
C LEU A 20 0.09 8.47 -10.05
N ASP A 21 -0.73 9.05 -10.92
CA ASP A 21 -1.88 8.34 -11.49
C ASP A 21 -1.42 7.17 -12.36
N ILE A 22 -0.44 7.39 -13.24
CA ILE A 22 0.11 6.35 -14.13
C ILE A 22 0.72 5.19 -13.34
N ILE A 23 1.53 5.45 -12.32
CA ILE A 23 2.16 4.39 -11.50
C ILE A 23 1.11 3.63 -10.68
N SER A 24 0.01 4.29 -10.25
CA SER A 24 -1.08 3.62 -9.51
C SER A 24 -1.85 2.65 -10.41
N ILE A 25 -2.16 3.05 -11.65
CA ILE A 25 -2.78 2.19 -12.66
C ILE A 25 -1.85 1.01 -12.97
N LEU A 26 -0.55 1.26 -13.10
CA LEU A 26 0.46 0.21 -13.29
C LEU A 26 0.51 -0.77 -12.12
N ALA A 27 0.43 -0.29 -10.88
CA ALA A 27 0.42 -1.14 -9.68
C ALA A 27 -0.81 -2.05 -9.62
N ILE A 28 -1.99 -1.52 -9.96
CA ILE A 28 -3.24 -2.28 -10.05
C ILE A 28 -3.11 -3.35 -11.14
N PHE A 29 -2.58 -2.99 -12.31
CA PHE A 29 -2.34 -3.93 -13.40
C PHE A 29 -1.36 -5.05 -13.01
N CYS A 30 -0.27 -4.72 -12.33
CA CYS A 30 0.66 -5.71 -11.77
C CYS A 30 -0.05 -6.63 -10.77
N GLY A 31 -0.86 -6.10 -9.86
CA GLY A 31 -1.61 -6.89 -8.87
C GLY A 31 -2.62 -7.85 -9.49
N ILE A 32 -3.34 -7.41 -10.52
CA ILE A 32 -4.23 -8.29 -11.31
C ILE A 32 -3.40 -9.38 -11.99
N SER A 33 -2.25 -9.02 -12.58
CA SER A 33 -1.35 -9.97 -13.26
C SER A 33 -0.75 -11.02 -12.32
N VAL A 34 -0.51 -10.68 -11.04
CA VAL A 34 -0.09 -11.66 -10.01
C VAL A 34 -1.12 -12.78 -9.85
N ILE A 35 -2.42 -12.44 -9.88
CA ILE A 35 -3.52 -13.39 -9.64
C ILE A 35 -3.88 -14.15 -10.92
N VAL A 36 -3.87 -13.48 -12.07
CA VAL A 36 -4.29 -14.07 -13.35
C VAL A 36 -3.29 -15.12 -13.85
N ASN A 37 -2.01 -14.99 -13.52
CA ASN A 37 -0.97 -15.85 -14.07
C ASN A 37 -0.93 -17.24 -13.41
N LYS A 38 -1.17 -18.27 -14.23
CA LYS A 38 -1.16 -19.69 -13.84
C LYS A 38 0.21 -20.22 -13.45
N ASN A 39 1.27 -19.63 -14.01
CA ASN A 39 2.65 -20.05 -13.74
C ASN A 39 3.15 -19.37 -12.46
N PRO A 40 3.46 -20.11 -11.38
CA PRO A 40 3.78 -19.52 -10.08
C PRO A 40 5.04 -18.65 -10.11
N ILE A 41 6.03 -19.01 -10.92
CA ILE A 41 7.27 -18.21 -11.09
C ILE A 41 6.94 -16.84 -11.68
N ILE A 42 6.07 -16.78 -12.69
CA ILE A 42 5.70 -15.53 -13.35
C ILE A 42 4.76 -14.72 -12.43
N SER A 43 3.88 -15.38 -11.68
CA SER A 43 3.07 -14.74 -10.63
C SER A 43 3.96 -14.00 -9.60
N VAL A 44 5.03 -14.64 -9.11
CA VAL A 44 5.99 -13.97 -8.19
C VAL A 44 6.84 -12.90 -8.88
N LEU A 45 7.18 -13.05 -10.15
CA LEU A 45 7.85 -11.98 -10.89
C LEU A 45 6.97 -10.72 -11.00
N PHE A 46 5.66 -10.89 -11.22
CA PHE A 46 4.71 -9.77 -11.14
C PHE A 46 4.52 -9.25 -9.71
N LEU A 47 4.70 -10.08 -8.68
CA LEU A 47 4.67 -9.64 -7.28
C LEU A 47 5.85 -8.70 -6.97
N ILE A 48 7.04 -9.03 -7.48
CA ILE A 48 8.21 -8.15 -7.44
C ILE A 48 7.91 -6.84 -8.17
N GLY A 49 7.28 -6.92 -9.35
CA GLY A 49 6.82 -5.74 -10.10
C GLY A 49 5.80 -4.89 -9.32
N LEU A 50 4.89 -5.52 -8.57
CA LEU A 50 3.93 -4.82 -7.71
C LEU A 50 4.67 -4.07 -6.59
N PHE A 51 5.55 -4.73 -5.84
CA PHE A 51 6.31 -4.05 -4.78
C PHE A 51 7.23 -2.96 -5.34
N ALA A 52 7.77 -3.13 -6.55
CA ALA A 52 8.52 -2.08 -7.24
C ALA A 52 7.64 -0.86 -7.56
N SER A 53 6.45 -1.10 -8.12
CA SER A 53 5.50 -0.01 -8.43
C SER A 53 5.02 0.72 -7.18
N VAL A 54 4.76 0.00 -6.08
CA VAL A 54 4.38 0.58 -4.78
C VAL A 54 5.54 1.35 -4.16
N SER A 55 6.77 0.83 -4.24
CA SER A 55 7.98 1.54 -3.78
C SER A 55 8.18 2.84 -4.55
N SER A 56 8.07 2.82 -5.89
CA SER A 56 8.10 4.03 -6.71
C SER A 56 6.99 5.02 -6.35
N TYR A 57 5.76 4.54 -6.12
CA TYR A 57 4.65 5.37 -5.67
C TYR A 57 4.95 6.09 -4.34
N LEU A 58 5.50 5.36 -3.36
CA LEU A 58 5.88 5.93 -2.05
C LEU A 58 7.01 6.96 -2.17
N ILE A 59 8.01 6.70 -2.99
CA ILE A 59 9.12 7.63 -3.23
C ILE A 59 8.62 8.94 -3.84
N LEU A 60 7.68 8.86 -4.81
CA LEU A 60 7.09 10.05 -5.43
C LEU A 60 6.20 10.85 -4.47
N LEU A 61 5.54 10.19 -3.51
CA LEU A 61 4.82 10.86 -2.42
C LEU A 61 5.74 11.57 -1.42
N GLY A 62 7.06 11.46 -1.57
CA GLY A 62 8.07 12.01 -0.66
C GLY A 62 8.48 11.04 0.45
N LEU A 63 7.81 9.89 0.59
CA LEU A 63 8.07 8.88 1.62
C LEU A 63 9.29 8.01 1.26
N SER A 64 10.46 8.65 1.17
CA SER A 64 11.69 8.05 0.65
C SER A 64 12.21 6.86 1.47
N PHE A 65 12.23 6.98 2.81
CA PHE A 65 12.72 5.91 3.69
C PHE A 65 11.87 4.64 3.58
N ILE A 66 10.55 4.77 3.69
CA ILE A 66 9.64 3.62 3.59
C ILE A 66 9.62 3.06 2.16
N GLY A 67 9.72 3.91 1.13
CA GLY A 67 9.86 3.46 -0.25
C GLY A 67 11.10 2.59 -0.47
N LEU A 68 12.27 3.03 0.02
CA LEU A 68 13.51 2.25 -0.01
C LEU A 68 13.43 0.97 0.84
N ALA A 69 12.78 1.00 2.00
CA ALA A 69 12.55 -0.18 2.82
C ALA A 69 11.69 -1.22 2.09
N TYR A 70 10.70 -0.80 1.31
CA TYR A 70 9.91 -1.69 0.44
C TYR A 70 10.78 -2.35 -0.64
N LEU A 71 11.72 -1.61 -1.22
CA LEU A 71 12.65 -2.14 -2.21
C LEU A 71 13.62 -3.16 -1.59
N ILE A 72 14.23 -2.86 -0.46
CA ILE A 72 15.27 -3.72 0.12
C ILE A 72 14.67 -4.93 0.85
N VAL A 73 13.63 -4.73 1.67
CA VAL A 73 13.06 -5.80 2.51
C VAL A 73 12.06 -6.64 1.72
N TYR A 74 11.12 -6.01 1.01
CA TYR A 74 10.04 -6.75 0.36
C TYR A 74 10.45 -7.30 -1.01
N ILE A 75 11.04 -6.49 -1.89
CA ILE A 75 11.58 -7.01 -3.16
C ILE A 75 12.83 -7.85 -2.90
N GLY A 76 13.78 -7.31 -2.14
CA GLY A 76 15.05 -7.97 -1.83
C GLY A 76 14.89 -9.25 -1.00
N ALA A 77 14.63 -9.13 0.29
CA ALA A 77 14.64 -10.30 1.17
C ALA A 77 13.44 -11.24 0.95
N ILE A 78 12.22 -10.71 0.93
CA ILE A 78 11.01 -11.54 0.96
C ILE A 78 10.69 -12.13 -0.42
N SER A 79 10.61 -11.30 -1.47
CA SER A 79 10.15 -11.75 -2.79
C SER A 79 11.17 -12.59 -3.55
N ILE A 80 12.47 -12.26 -3.45
CA ILE A 80 13.52 -13.09 -4.07
C ILE A 80 13.68 -14.42 -3.32
N LEU A 81 13.49 -14.45 -1.99
CA LEU A 81 13.44 -15.71 -1.23
C LEU A 81 12.28 -16.58 -1.71
N PHE A 82 11.09 -16.00 -1.92
CA PHE A 82 9.98 -16.74 -2.53
C PHE A 82 10.32 -17.23 -3.94
N LEU A 83 10.99 -16.43 -4.76
CA LEU A 83 11.43 -16.86 -6.09
C LEU A 83 12.34 -18.10 -6.00
N PHE A 84 13.32 -18.08 -5.11
CA PHE A 84 14.22 -19.19 -4.88
C PHE A 84 13.47 -20.44 -4.42
N ILE A 85 12.60 -20.29 -3.41
CA ILE A 85 11.80 -21.41 -2.89
C ILE A 85 10.90 -22.00 -3.97
N LEU A 86 10.19 -21.19 -4.75
CA LEU A 86 9.29 -21.68 -5.80
C LEU A 86 10.03 -22.38 -6.93
N MET A 87 11.23 -21.91 -7.29
CA MET A 87 12.07 -22.58 -8.27
C MET A 87 12.53 -23.96 -7.76
N LEU A 88 12.86 -24.09 -6.47
CA LEU A 88 13.25 -25.36 -5.87
C LEU A 88 12.10 -26.37 -5.73
N ILE A 89 10.88 -25.90 -5.41
CA ILE A 89 9.74 -26.80 -5.16
C ILE A 89 9.22 -27.48 -6.44
N ASN A 90 9.65 -27.07 -7.64
CA ASN A 90 9.27 -27.65 -8.94
C ASN A 90 7.76 -27.99 -9.02
N ILE A 91 6.92 -26.96 -8.87
CA ILE A 91 5.47 -27.13 -8.90
C ILE A 91 5.04 -27.42 -10.33
N ARG A 92 4.65 -28.67 -10.61
CA ARG A 92 3.89 -29.02 -11.81
C ARG A 92 2.50 -28.41 -11.72
N ILE A 93 2.09 -27.67 -12.75
CA ILE A 93 0.72 -27.17 -12.90
C ILE A 93 -0.13 -28.41 -13.19
N SER A 94 -0.50 -29.15 -12.14
CA SER A 94 -1.28 -30.36 -12.25
C SER A 94 -2.69 -30.03 -12.72
N GLU A 95 -3.26 -30.87 -13.56
CA GLU A 95 -4.65 -30.84 -14.07
C GLU A 95 -5.72 -30.94 -12.97
N LEU A 96 -5.39 -30.68 -11.70
CA LEU A 96 -6.31 -30.47 -10.58
C LEU A 96 -7.13 -29.18 -10.71
N GLN A 97 -7.29 -28.66 -11.93
CA GLN A 97 -8.31 -27.69 -12.27
C GLN A 97 -9.65 -28.43 -12.34
N SER A 98 -10.10 -28.96 -11.19
CA SER A 98 -11.53 -29.17 -10.99
C SER A 98 -12.27 -27.87 -11.30
N ASN A 99 -13.54 -27.95 -11.68
CA ASN A 99 -14.34 -26.79 -12.08
C ASN A 99 -14.42 -25.75 -10.93
N THR A 100 -13.43 -24.85 -10.84
CA THR A 100 -13.21 -23.90 -9.75
C THR A 100 -14.19 -22.73 -9.79
N ASN A 101 -14.99 -22.64 -10.84
CA ASN A 101 -15.96 -21.56 -11.04
C ASN A 101 -16.94 -21.42 -9.88
N ASN A 102 -17.18 -22.48 -9.11
CA ASN A 102 -18.06 -22.43 -7.95
C ASN A 102 -17.46 -21.74 -6.71
N SER A 103 -16.13 -21.61 -6.62
CA SER A 103 -15.45 -20.93 -5.50
C SER A 103 -15.24 -19.43 -5.74
N ILE A 104 -15.24 -18.99 -7.01
CA ILE A 104 -15.14 -17.57 -7.38
C ILE A 104 -16.20 -16.68 -6.68
N PRO A 105 -17.50 -17.04 -6.63
CA PRO A 105 -18.49 -16.22 -5.92
C PRO A 105 -18.19 -16.09 -4.42
N LEU A 106 -17.58 -17.12 -3.81
CA LEU A 106 -17.17 -17.06 -2.40
C LEU A 106 -15.99 -16.09 -2.21
N THR A 107 -15.01 -16.07 -3.11
CA THR A 107 -13.94 -15.07 -3.08
C THR A 107 -14.47 -13.64 -3.23
N ILE A 108 -15.44 -13.44 -4.12
CA ILE A 108 -16.05 -12.12 -4.35
C ILE A 108 -16.83 -11.65 -3.12
N ILE A 109 -17.63 -12.52 -2.49
CA ILE A 109 -18.42 -12.13 -1.31
C ILE A 109 -17.53 -11.80 -0.11
N LEU A 110 -16.45 -12.55 0.09
CA LEU A 110 -15.44 -12.27 1.12
C LEU A 110 -14.70 -10.96 0.82
N GLY A 111 -14.30 -10.73 -0.43
CA GLY A 111 -13.65 -9.49 -0.88
C GLY A 111 -14.53 -8.26 -0.66
N ILE A 112 -15.83 -8.35 -0.98
CA ILE A 112 -16.80 -7.29 -0.76
C ILE A 112 -17.00 -7.03 0.74
N SER A 113 -17.18 -8.07 1.54
CA SER A 113 -17.35 -7.93 2.99
C SER A 113 -16.12 -7.27 3.64
N LEU A 114 -14.92 -7.66 3.23
CA LEU A 114 -13.68 -7.03 3.68
C LEU A 114 -13.64 -5.56 3.25
N SER A 115 -13.93 -5.28 1.98
CA SER A 115 -13.93 -3.90 1.45
C SER A 115 -14.90 -2.98 2.18
N TYR A 116 -16.07 -3.49 2.58
CA TYR A 116 -17.04 -2.75 3.37
C TYR A 116 -16.48 -2.39 4.75
N SER A 117 -15.84 -3.36 5.42
CA SER A 117 -15.20 -3.09 6.70
C SER A 117 -14.08 -2.05 6.57
N LEU A 118 -13.26 -2.11 5.52
CA LEU A 118 -12.20 -1.13 5.30
C LEU A 118 -12.75 0.27 5.01
N PHE A 119 -13.80 0.37 4.20
CA PHE A 119 -14.42 1.65 3.86
C PHE A 119 -14.95 2.40 5.09
N GLN A 120 -15.43 1.67 6.10
CA GLN A 120 -15.88 2.25 7.37
C GLN A 120 -14.74 2.82 8.22
N LEU A 121 -13.52 2.27 8.14
CA LEU A 121 -12.37 2.74 8.91
C LEU A 121 -11.74 4.00 8.33
N LEU A 122 -11.82 4.21 7.01
CA LEU A 122 -11.32 5.45 6.42
C LEU A 122 -12.36 6.56 6.67
N PRO A 123 -12.00 7.68 7.32
CA PRO A 123 -12.81 8.89 7.26
C PRO A 123 -12.81 9.35 5.79
N TYR A 124 -13.78 8.88 5.04
CA TYR A 124 -13.91 9.17 3.63
C TYR A 124 -14.42 10.60 3.50
N ASP A 125 -13.74 11.39 2.68
CA ASP A 125 -14.13 12.75 2.28
C ASP A 125 -15.45 12.74 1.45
N ILE A 126 -16.53 12.13 1.98
CA ILE A 126 -17.92 12.15 1.49
C ILE A 126 -18.41 13.59 1.42
N ALA A 127 -17.76 14.51 2.14
CA ALA A 127 -18.05 15.93 2.10
C ALA A 127 -17.99 16.52 0.69
N ILE A 128 -17.16 16.00 -0.23
CA ILE A 128 -17.10 16.55 -1.60
C ILE A 128 -18.35 16.14 -2.40
N LEU A 129 -18.81 14.88 -2.26
CA LEU A 129 -19.97 14.39 -3.00
C LEU A 129 -21.29 14.97 -2.45
N SER A 130 -21.41 15.12 -1.14
CA SER A 130 -22.62 15.70 -0.53
C SER A 130 -22.80 17.16 -0.94
N ASN A 131 -21.71 17.92 -1.07
CA ASN A 131 -21.76 19.31 -1.55
C ASN A 131 -22.11 19.42 -3.04
N PHE A 132 -21.63 18.49 -3.87
CA PHE A 132 -22.00 18.47 -5.29
C PHE A 132 -23.48 18.10 -5.47
N SER A 133 -23.95 17.05 -4.79
CA SER A 133 -25.35 16.61 -4.82
C SER A 133 -26.29 17.69 -4.24
N SER A 134 -25.91 18.34 -3.15
CA SER A 134 -26.72 19.40 -2.53
C SER A 134 -26.84 20.64 -3.41
N ASN A 135 -25.76 21.07 -4.10
CA ASN A 135 -25.83 22.20 -5.03
C ASN A 135 -26.74 21.91 -6.24
N ILE A 136 -26.69 20.69 -6.79
CA ILE A 136 -27.58 20.30 -7.89
C ILE A 136 -29.03 20.24 -7.41
N ASN A 137 -29.28 19.64 -6.25
CA ASN A 137 -30.62 19.56 -5.68
C ASN A 137 -31.18 20.95 -5.39
N ASN A 138 -30.42 21.82 -4.72
CA ASN A 138 -30.87 23.17 -4.39
C ASN A 138 -31.16 24.00 -5.64
N ASN A 139 -30.33 23.88 -6.69
CA ASN A 139 -30.61 24.55 -7.95
C ASN A 139 -31.84 23.97 -8.67
N LEU A 140 -32.07 22.66 -8.63
CA LEU A 140 -33.27 22.05 -9.22
C LEU A 140 -34.54 22.37 -8.43
N TYR A 141 -34.48 22.41 -7.10
CA TYR A 141 -35.61 22.86 -6.27
C TYR A 141 -35.94 24.33 -6.56
N ASN A 142 -34.92 25.18 -6.69
CA ASN A 142 -35.12 26.59 -7.05
C ASN A 142 -35.63 26.75 -8.48
N LEU A 143 -35.24 25.89 -9.42
CA LEU A 143 -35.73 25.92 -10.81
C LEU A 143 -37.17 25.39 -10.92
N SER A 144 -37.50 24.32 -10.19
CA SER A 144 -38.83 23.70 -10.20
C SER A 144 -39.86 24.56 -9.47
N MET A 145 -39.48 25.23 -8.37
CA MET A 145 -40.39 26.12 -7.63
C MET A 145 -40.51 27.53 -8.21
N ASN A 146 -39.68 27.91 -9.19
CA ASN A 146 -39.91 29.12 -9.97
C ASN A 146 -40.99 28.92 -11.07
N LYS A 147 -41.67 27.77 -11.07
CA LYS A 147 -42.76 27.46 -12.01
C LYS A 147 -44.14 27.51 -11.36
N GLN A 148 -44.48 28.57 -10.62
CA GLN A 148 -45.90 28.88 -10.40
C GLN A 148 -46.19 30.30 -9.92
N ASN A 149 -45.58 31.33 -10.51
CA ASN A 149 -46.08 32.70 -10.35
C ASN A 149 -46.04 33.45 -11.68
N ASN A 150 -47.20 33.47 -12.33
CA ASN A 150 -47.70 34.48 -13.26
C ASN A 150 -46.65 35.24 -14.11
N GLY A 151 -46.50 34.82 -15.38
CA GLY A 151 -46.19 35.71 -16.51
C GLY A 151 -44.79 36.29 -16.68
N ASN A 152 -43.93 36.31 -15.65
CA ASN A 152 -42.62 36.97 -15.75
C ASN A 152 -41.51 36.01 -15.31
N PHE A 153 -40.92 35.32 -16.28
CA PHE A 153 -39.77 34.43 -16.14
C PHE A 153 -38.53 35.22 -15.68
N GLY A 154 -38.46 35.51 -14.39
CA GLY A 154 -37.35 36.21 -13.73
C GLY A 154 -36.32 35.21 -13.22
N ILE A 155 -35.27 34.98 -14.02
CA ILE A 155 -34.08 34.25 -13.63
C ILE A 155 -33.28 35.16 -12.68
N ASN A 156 -33.55 35.10 -11.37
CA ASN A 156 -32.68 35.71 -10.36
C ASN A 156 -31.52 34.74 -10.05
N THR A 157 -30.67 34.52 -11.04
CA THR A 157 -29.35 33.89 -10.85
C THR A 157 -28.39 34.93 -10.31
N THR A 158 -28.07 34.90 -9.01
CA THR A 158 -26.75 35.28 -8.46
C THR A 158 -26.76 35.23 -6.93
N PRO A 159 -26.27 34.16 -6.28
CA PRO A 159 -25.64 34.32 -4.98
C PRO A 159 -24.22 34.87 -5.24
N ALA A 160 -24.09 36.19 -5.25
CA ALA A 160 -22.80 36.86 -5.23
C ALA A 160 -22.10 36.58 -3.90
N VAL A 161 -21.24 35.55 -3.86
CA VAL A 161 -20.36 35.30 -2.71
C VAL A 161 -19.20 36.30 -2.79
N SER A 162 -19.42 37.46 -2.16
CA SER A 162 -18.43 38.51 -1.97
C SER A 162 -17.48 38.13 -0.83
N LEU A 163 -16.37 37.44 -1.12
CA LEU A 163 -15.27 37.29 -0.17
C LEU A 163 -14.35 38.51 -0.28
N GLN A 164 -14.75 39.62 0.34
CA GLN A 164 -13.82 40.72 0.62
C GLN A 164 -12.82 40.23 1.69
N PRO A 165 -11.51 40.16 1.37
CA PRO A 165 -10.51 39.90 2.38
C PRO A 165 -10.39 41.15 3.24
N LYS A 166 -11.01 41.11 4.42
CA LYS A 166 -10.83 42.13 5.46
C LYS A 166 -9.35 42.13 5.85
N ASN A 167 -8.76 43.32 5.84
CA ASN A 167 -7.39 43.63 6.22
C ASN A 167 -7.01 42.92 7.53
N ASN A 168 -6.27 41.82 7.43
CA ASN A 168 -5.59 41.23 8.57
C ASN A 168 -4.20 41.85 8.56
N ASP A 169 -4.05 42.93 9.33
CA ASP A 169 -2.75 43.45 9.73
C ASP A 169 -1.89 42.27 10.18
N LEU A 170 -0.81 42.04 9.42
CA LEU A 170 0.18 41.01 9.70
C LEU A 170 0.86 41.37 11.01
N LEU A 171 0.32 40.85 12.11
CA LEU A 171 1.02 40.77 13.37
C LEU A 171 2.24 39.88 13.12
N PHE A 172 3.37 40.51 12.79
CA PHE A 172 4.69 39.90 12.68
C PHE A 172 5.07 39.36 14.07
N VAL A 173 4.51 38.21 14.44
CA VAL A 173 5.05 37.39 15.51
C VAL A 173 6.37 36.89 14.96
N THR A 174 7.42 37.63 15.30
CA THR A 174 8.83 37.28 15.16
C THR A 174 9.17 36.06 16.03
N SER A 175 8.49 34.94 15.80
CA SER A 175 8.87 33.61 16.23
C SER A 175 9.21 32.78 14.99
N LYS A 176 10.17 33.25 14.18
CA LYS A 176 10.63 32.54 12.96
C LYS A 176 12.03 31.93 13.08
N ILE A 177 12.65 31.90 14.27
CA ILE A 177 14.11 31.67 14.38
C ILE A 177 14.54 30.31 14.99
N TRP A 178 13.68 29.52 15.63
CA TRP A 178 14.11 28.35 16.40
C TRP A 178 13.42 27.03 16.03
N ASP A 179 12.42 27.09 15.15
CA ASP A 179 11.61 25.94 14.72
C ASP A 179 11.83 25.56 13.24
N GLY A 180 12.64 26.32 12.50
CA GLY A 180 12.89 26.05 11.07
C GLY A 180 13.61 24.73 10.79
N ASN A 181 14.39 24.23 11.75
CA ASN A 181 15.11 22.95 11.64
C ASN A 181 14.33 21.75 12.22
N LEU A 182 13.19 22.00 12.88
CA LEU A 182 12.14 20.99 13.07
C LEU A 182 11.18 20.98 11.87
N ALA A 183 11.01 22.14 11.21
CA ALA A 183 10.12 22.30 10.06
C ALA A 183 10.53 21.53 8.80
N GLU A 184 11.79 21.10 8.69
CA GLU A 184 12.29 20.27 7.58
C GLU A 184 12.86 18.94 8.10
N SER A 185 12.25 18.37 9.14
CA SER A 185 12.69 17.08 9.67
C SER A 185 12.56 15.98 8.59
N ASN A 186 13.69 15.35 8.21
CA ASN A 186 13.71 14.26 7.24
C ASN A 186 12.83 13.10 7.73
N HIS A 187 12.10 12.41 6.85
CA HIS A 187 11.17 11.32 7.19
C HIS A 187 11.75 10.24 8.15
N ILE A 188 13.07 9.98 8.07
CA ILE A 188 13.81 9.08 8.98
C ILE A 188 13.80 9.56 10.44
N THR A 189 13.92 10.86 10.67
CA THR A 189 13.93 11.46 12.01
C THR A 189 12.53 11.44 12.63
N THR A 190 11.50 11.76 11.84
CA THR A 190 10.11 11.73 12.30
C THR A 190 9.69 10.31 12.68
N ILE A 191 9.98 9.30 11.84
CA ILE A 191 9.65 7.91 12.17
C ILE A 191 10.43 7.42 13.39
N GLY A 192 11.71 7.80 13.52
CA GLY A 192 12.52 7.49 14.70
C GLY A 192 11.92 8.06 15.98
N ASN A 193 11.52 9.34 15.98
CA ASN A 193 10.92 9.99 17.14
C ASN A 193 9.59 9.33 17.53
N VAL A 194 8.74 9.01 16.54
CA VAL A 194 7.47 8.31 16.80
C VAL A 194 7.73 6.89 17.36
N MET A 195 8.71 6.16 16.83
CA MET A 195 9.06 4.82 17.29
C MET A 195 9.61 4.81 18.73
N TYR A 196 10.52 5.73 19.07
CA TYR A 196 11.13 5.76 20.40
C TYR A 196 10.27 6.46 21.46
N SER A 197 9.47 7.46 21.08
CA SER A 197 8.64 8.21 22.03
C SER A 197 7.32 7.50 22.31
N ASN A 198 6.49 7.27 21.28
CA ASN A 198 5.13 6.76 21.47
C ASN A 198 5.02 5.24 21.35
N TYR A 199 5.79 4.62 20.44
CA TYR A 199 5.68 3.19 20.12
C TYR A 199 6.80 2.32 20.68
N SER A 200 7.52 2.78 21.72
CA SER A 200 8.65 2.05 22.32
C SER A 200 8.28 0.62 22.75
N ILE A 201 7.04 0.40 23.22
CA ILE A 201 6.54 -0.93 23.58
C ILE A 201 6.52 -1.91 22.40
N TRP A 202 6.23 -1.45 21.18
CA TRP A 202 6.26 -2.28 19.99
C TRP A 202 7.68 -2.67 19.60
N LEU A 203 8.67 -1.82 19.89
CA LEU A 203 10.09 -2.13 19.69
C LEU A 203 10.54 -3.26 20.62
N PHE A 204 10.09 -3.29 21.87
CA PHE A 204 10.34 -4.42 22.77
C PHE A 204 9.76 -5.72 22.23
N LEU A 205 8.54 -5.69 21.68
CA LEU A 205 7.94 -6.86 21.03
C LEU A 205 8.74 -7.30 19.80
N ALA A 206 9.24 -6.35 18.99
CA ALA A 206 10.12 -6.64 17.85
C ALA A 206 11.48 -7.22 18.27
N SER A 207 12.05 -6.77 19.39
CA SER A 207 13.26 -7.37 19.96
C SER A 207 13.00 -8.83 20.36
N PHE A 208 11.85 -9.10 20.98
CA PHE A 208 11.46 -10.45 21.34
C PHE A 208 11.19 -11.34 20.11
N ILE A 209 10.54 -10.82 19.06
CA ILE A 209 10.32 -11.59 17.82
C ILE A 209 11.64 -11.92 17.11
N LEU A 210 12.61 -11.00 17.11
CA LEU A 210 13.93 -11.23 16.52
C LEU A 210 14.76 -12.22 17.34
N LEU A 211 14.64 -12.18 18.67
CA LEU A 211 15.20 -13.21 19.55
C LEU A 211 14.60 -14.57 19.23
N LEU A 212 13.28 -14.66 19.10
CA LEU A 212 12.59 -15.90 18.77
C LEU A 212 13.00 -16.41 17.39
N ALA A 213 13.22 -15.53 16.40
CA ALA A 213 13.72 -15.92 15.09
C ALA A 213 15.12 -16.56 15.17
N MET A 214 16.02 -16.00 15.98
CA MET A 214 17.34 -16.60 16.24
C MET A 214 17.22 -17.95 16.95
N VAL A 215 16.40 -18.04 18.00
CA VAL A 215 16.13 -19.32 18.69
C VAL A 215 15.54 -20.36 17.73
N GLY A 216 14.61 -19.95 16.86
CA GLY A 216 14.04 -20.80 15.82
C GLY A 216 15.11 -21.36 14.88
N SER A 217 16.04 -20.54 14.42
CA SER A 217 17.16 -20.99 13.58
C SER A 217 18.09 -21.98 14.29
N ILE A 218 18.36 -21.78 15.58
CA ILE A 218 19.20 -22.68 16.39
C ILE A 218 18.48 -24.02 16.63
N VAL A 219 17.19 -23.98 16.96
CA VAL A 219 16.38 -25.18 17.22
C VAL A 219 16.28 -26.07 15.99
N ILE A 220 16.17 -25.49 14.78
CA ILE A 220 16.15 -26.25 13.53
C ILE A 220 17.45 -27.07 13.36
N ILE A 221 18.59 -26.52 13.79
CA ILE A 221 19.90 -27.16 13.60
C ILE A 221 20.12 -28.33 14.58
N MET A 222 19.46 -28.37 15.75
CA MET A 222 19.77 -29.34 16.81
C MET A 222 19.23 -30.78 16.60
N LYS A 223 18.28 -31.03 15.69
CA LYS A 223 17.53 -32.30 15.68
C LYS A 223 18.24 -33.54 15.10
N SER A 224 19.53 -33.50 14.74
CA SER A 224 20.15 -34.59 13.95
C SER A 224 21.13 -35.55 14.66
N ASN A 225 21.47 -35.39 15.95
CA ASN A 225 22.63 -36.13 16.52
C ASN A 225 22.32 -37.21 17.56
N ALA A 226 21.10 -37.75 17.62
CA ALA A 226 20.69 -38.69 18.69
C ALA A 226 20.80 -40.20 18.34
N SER A 227 21.52 -40.62 17.28
CA SER A 227 21.54 -42.03 16.86
C SER A 227 22.88 -42.78 16.94
N TRP A 228 24.00 -42.15 17.32
CA TRP A 228 25.30 -42.87 17.36
C TRP A 228 25.87 -43.08 18.77
N GLY A 229 25.05 -42.87 19.82
CA GLY A 229 25.50 -42.92 21.22
C GLY A 229 25.21 -44.21 22.00
N GLY A 230 24.68 -45.28 21.38
CA GLY A 230 24.41 -46.49 22.16
C GLY A 230 23.70 -47.61 21.44
N ALA A 231 24.46 -48.42 20.69
CA ALA A 231 24.19 -49.85 20.47
C ALA A 231 25.41 -50.51 19.80
N LEU A 232 26.52 -50.60 20.54
CA LEU A 232 27.43 -51.74 20.41
C LEU A 232 26.74 -52.94 21.09
N PRO A 233 27.12 -54.22 20.88
CA PRO A 233 27.83 -54.87 19.78
C PRO A 233 27.18 -56.21 19.32
N ASN A 234 27.50 -56.63 18.09
CA ASN A 234 27.72 -58.03 17.66
C ASN A 234 26.70 -59.11 18.09
N THR A 235 25.55 -59.19 17.43
CA THR A 235 24.85 -60.47 17.28
C THR A 235 25.44 -61.19 16.06
N ARG A 236 26.33 -62.14 16.37
CA ARG A 236 26.71 -63.25 15.51
C ARG A 236 25.44 -63.91 14.95
N GLU A 237 25.16 -63.75 13.67
CA GLU A 237 24.38 -64.75 12.94
C GLU A 237 25.29 -65.40 11.91
N THR A 238 26.07 -66.34 12.44
CA THR A 238 26.50 -67.50 11.69
C THR A 238 25.25 -68.30 11.33
N LYS A 239 24.82 -68.27 10.07
CA LYS A 239 23.99 -69.35 9.54
C LYS A 239 24.50 -69.80 8.18
N THR A 240 25.34 -70.82 8.28
CA THR A 240 25.72 -71.74 7.24
C THR A 240 24.47 -72.36 6.60
N GLU A 241 24.07 -71.90 5.42
CA GLU A 241 23.08 -72.58 4.59
C GLU A 241 23.65 -72.66 3.17
N GLY A 242 24.24 -73.81 2.89
CA GLY A 242 24.92 -74.16 1.65
C GLY A 242 25.38 -75.61 1.73
N ARG A 243 24.45 -76.50 2.10
CA ARG A 243 24.51 -77.93 1.79
C ARG A 243 23.68 -78.15 0.53
#